data_AF-A0A1V3TUW7-F1
#
_entry.id   AF-A0A1V3TUW7-F1
#
_cell.length_a   1.000
_cell.length_b   1.000
_cell.length_c   1.000
_cell.angle_alpha   90.00
_cell.angle_beta   90.00
_cell.angle_gamma   90.00
#
_symmetry.space_group_name_H-M   'P 1'
#
loop_
_entity.id
_entity.type
_entity.pdbx_description
1 polymer ?
#
loop_
_entity_poly.entity_id
_entity_poly.type
_entity_poly.pdbx_seq_one_letter_code
_entity_poly.pdbx_strand_id
1 'polypeptide(L)'
;MILYLLIYLLLMNLFSAYLMYLDKQKSVKGEWRIPEFELFCLALLGGFIGTYLVMKYARHKTKHWQFYAAVIVSALIWLVGLPAGYLYLTPLW
;
A
#
# COMPACT_ATOMS: atom_id res chain seq x y z
N MET A 1 -7.81 19.80 6.33
CA MET A 1 -8.29 18.73 5.42
C MET A 1 -7.12 17.88 4.89
N ILE A 2 -6.22 18.45 4.07
CA ILE A 2 -5.11 17.71 3.42
C ILE A 2 -4.12 17.10 4.43
N LEU A 3 -3.79 17.81 5.52
CA LEU A 3 -2.88 17.32 6.55
C LEU A 3 -3.34 15.99 7.18
N TYR A 4 -4.64 15.85 7.46
CA TYR A 4 -5.21 14.60 8.01
C TYR A 4 -5.06 13.43 7.04
N LEU A 5 -5.24 13.71 5.74
CA LEU A 5 -5.09 12.70 4.69
C LEU A 5 -3.63 12.26 4.52
N LEU A 6 -2.67 13.19 4.64
CA LEU A 6 -1.25 12.87 4.64
C LEU A 6 -0.84 12.03 5.85
N ILE A 7 -1.36 12.35 7.05
CA ILE A 7 -1.10 11.57 8.27
C ILE A 7 -1.70 10.16 8.12
N TYR A 8 -2.93 10.05 7.62
CA TYR A 8 -3.57 8.76 7.34
C TYR A 8 -2.74 7.91 6.37
N LEU A 9 -2.32 8.49 5.24
CA LEU A 9 -1.48 7.79 4.26
C LEU A 9 -0.14 7.37 4.86
N LEU A 10 0.48 8.22 5.68
CA LEU A 10 1.74 7.89 6.34
C LEU A 10 1.58 6.69 7.29
N LEU A 11 0.52 6.68 8.11
CA LEU A 11 0.22 5.57 9.01
C LEU A 11 -0.07 4.28 8.24
N MET A 12 -0.85 4.35 7.15
CA MET A 12 -1.15 3.18 6.32
C MET A 12 0.09 2.61 5.61
N ASN A 13 1.01 3.47 5.17
CA ASN A 13 2.29 3.03 4.61
C ASN A 13 3.17 2.36 5.66
N LEU A 14 3.24 2.88 6.88
CA LEU A 14 3.98 2.23 7.98
C LEU A 14 3.36 0.88 8.37
N PHE A 15 2.03 0.83 8.47
CA PHE A 15 1.31 -0.38 8.87
C PHE A 15 1.45 -1.50 7.83
N SER A 16 1.27 -1.17 6.55
CA SER A 16 1.45 -2.13 5.46
C SER A 16 2.89 -2.62 5.34
N ALA A 17 3.89 -1.73 5.52
CA ALA A 17 5.30 -2.11 5.57
C ALA A 17 5.58 -3.08 6.73
N TYR A 18 5.05 -2.80 7.92
CA TYR A 18 5.21 -3.65 9.09
C TYR A 18 4.62 -5.04 8.89
N LEU A 19 3.40 -5.14 8.37
CA LEU A 19 2.76 -6.43 8.10
C LEU A 19 3.52 -7.25 7.05
N MET A 20 4.03 -6.60 6.01
CA MET A 20 4.82 -7.28 5.00
C MET A 20 6.18 -7.75 5.52
N TYR A 21 6.78 -6.99 6.45
CA TYR A 21 8.00 -7.42 7.14
C TYR A 21 7.74 -8.59 8.09
N LEU A 22 6.61 -8.58 8.81
CA LEU A 22 6.18 -9.71 9.63
C LEU A 22 5.94 -10.97 8.79
N ASP A 23 5.30 -10.86 7.63
CA ASP A 23 5.11 -11.99 6.70
C ASP A 23 6.46 -12.63 6.33
N LYS A 24 7.48 -11.80 6.05
CA LYS A 24 8.85 -12.30 5.82
C LYS A 24 9.38 -13.07 7.03
N GLN A 25 9.26 -12.52 8.24
CA GLN A 25 9.76 -13.22 9.44
C GLN A 25 9.04 -14.56 9.65
N LYS A 26 7.72 -14.60 9.45
CA LYS A 26 6.95 -15.85 9.54
C LYS A 26 7.40 -16.86 8.49
N SER A 27 7.74 -16.43 7.28
CA SER A 27 8.29 -17.30 6.24
C SER A 27 9.62 -17.95 6.64
N VAL A 28 10.46 -17.25 7.42
CA VAL A 28 11.75 -17.75 7.92
C VAL A 28 11.55 -18.71 9.10
N LYS A 29 10.57 -18.43 9.96
CA LYS A 29 10.23 -19.26 11.13
C LYS A 29 9.37 -20.49 10.79
N GLY A 30 8.90 -20.60 9.53
CA GLY A 30 8.00 -21.68 9.12
C GLY A 30 6.58 -21.55 9.68
N GLU A 31 6.20 -20.36 10.13
CA GLU A 31 4.89 -20.08 10.71
C GLU A 31 3.83 -19.76 9.63
N TRP A 32 2.57 -19.70 10.04
CA TRP A 32 1.44 -19.39 9.16
C TRP A 32 1.62 -18.03 8.47
N ARG A 33 1.65 -18.03 7.14
CA ARG A 33 1.84 -16.83 6.31
C ARG A 33 0.57 -15.98 6.27
N ILE A 34 0.73 -14.66 6.13
CA ILE A 34 -0.40 -13.75 5.98
C ILE A 34 -1.00 -13.95 4.59
N PRO A 35 -2.33 -14.06 4.45
CA PRO A 35 -2.97 -14.21 3.15
C PRO A 35 -2.67 -13.00 2.27
N GLU A 36 -2.38 -13.25 0.99
CA GLU A 36 -1.99 -12.20 0.04
C GLU A 36 -3.07 -11.14 -0.14
N PHE A 37 -4.34 -11.53 0.02
CA PHE A 37 -5.49 -10.66 -0.04
C PHE A 37 -5.45 -9.51 0.98
N GLU A 38 -4.98 -9.76 2.20
CA GLU A 38 -4.89 -8.70 3.23
C GLU A 38 -3.85 -7.65 2.85
N LEU A 39 -2.70 -8.09 2.34
CA LEU A 39 -1.64 -7.21 1.85
C LEU A 39 -2.11 -6.39 0.64
N PHE A 40 -2.92 -6.99 -0.24
CA PHE A 40 -3.55 -6.28 -1.36
C PHE A 40 -4.53 -5.20 -0.90
N CYS A 41 -5.42 -5.52 0.04
CA CYS A 41 -6.36 -4.57 0.60
C CYS A 41 -5.62 -3.39 1.26
N LEU A 42 -4.53 -3.64 1.98
CA LEU A 42 -3.72 -2.59 2.61
C LEU A 42 -3.03 -1.68 1.59
N ALA A 43 -2.51 -2.23 0.49
CA ALA A 43 -1.96 -1.44 -0.60
C ALA A 43 -3.05 -0.53 -1.22
N LEU A 44 -4.24 -1.08 -1.49
CA LEU A 44 -5.38 -0.33 -2.03
C LEU A 44 -5.87 0.79 -1.10
N LEU A 45 -5.89 0.55 0.21
CA LEU A 45 -6.27 1.56 1.21
C LEU A 45 -5.23 2.69 1.37
N GLY A 46 -4.11 2.67 0.65
CA GLY A 46 -3.11 3.75 0.65
C GLY A 46 -1.72 3.36 1.14
N GLY A 47 -1.51 2.09 1.49
CA GLY A 47 -0.21 1.54 1.92
C GLY A 47 0.72 1.10 0.78
N PHE A 48 0.48 1.54 -0.45
CA PHE A 48 1.19 1.04 -1.63
C PHE A 48 2.70 1.34 -1.64
N ILE A 49 3.13 2.50 -1.11
CA ILE A 49 4.55 2.87 -1.04
C ILE A 49 5.29 2.01 -0.02
N GLY A 50 4.72 1.83 1.16
CA GLY A 50 5.28 1.00 2.24
C GLY A 50 5.39 -0.46 1.83
N THR A 51 4.34 -0.98 1.18
CA THR A 51 4.31 -2.35 0.64
C THR A 51 5.39 -2.53 -0.44
N TYR A 52 5.50 -1.59 -1.39
CA TYR A 52 6.52 -1.64 -2.45
C TYR A 52 7.96 -1.58 -1.92
N LEU A 53 8.22 -0.72 -0.93
CA LEU A 53 9.53 -0.61 -0.30
C LEU A 53 9.95 -1.93 0.36
N VAL A 54 9.04 -2.55 1.11
CA VAL A 54 9.31 -3.82 1.79
C VAL A 54 9.44 -4.95 0.79
N MET A 55 8.63 -5.01 -0.28
CA MET A 55 8.84 -5.98 -1.37
C MET A 55 10.27 -5.93 -1.93
N LYS A 56 10.74 -4.72 -2.27
CA LYS A 56 12.06 -4.51 -2.88
C LYS A 56 13.19 -4.82 -1.89
N TYR A 57 13.07 -4.36 -0.65
CA TYR A 57 14.06 -4.61 0.41
C TYR A 57 14.12 -6.09 0.80
N ALA A 58 12.96 -6.71 0.99
CA ALA A 58 12.85 -8.10 1.38
C ALA A 58 13.25 -9.07 0.27
N ARG A 59 13.21 -8.64 -1.01
CA ARG A 59 13.22 -9.51 -2.20
C ARG A 59 12.24 -10.69 -2.07
N HIS A 60 11.17 -10.48 -1.30
CA HIS A 60 10.16 -11.47 -0.99
C HIS A 60 8.94 -11.17 -1.86
N LYS A 61 8.43 -12.20 -2.55
CA LYS A 61 7.30 -12.10 -3.49
C LYS A 61 7.43 -11.08 -4.63
N THR A 62 8.65 -10.79 -5.09
CA THR A 62 8.89 -9.93 -6.28
C THR A 62 8.57 -10.62 -7.61
N LYS A 63 8.42 -11.95 -7.64
CA LYS A 63 8.04 -12.72 -8.86
C LYS A 63 6.53 -12.82 -9.10
N HIS A 64 5.70 -12.48 -8.11
CA HIS A 64 4.25 -12.51 -8.28
C HIS A 64 3.79 -11.18 -8.89
N TRP A 65 3.52 -11.21 -10.20
CA TRP A 65 3.07 -10.05 -10.97
C TRP A 65 1.83 -9.36 -10.38
N GLN A 66 0.98 -10.12 -9.69
CA GLN A 66 -0.23 -9.64 -9.02
C GLN A 66 0.10 -8.57 -7.97
N PHE A 67 1.20 -8.73 -7.22
CA PHE A 67 1.66 -7.74 -6.22
C PHE A 67 2.09 -6.41 -6.84
N TYR A 68 2.82 -6.47 -7.95
CA TYR A 68 3.17 -5.28 -8.72
C TYR A 68 1.93 -4.60 -9.29
N ALA A 69 1.00 -5.37 -9.85
CA ALA A 69 -0.25 -4.83 -10.39
C ALA A 69 -1.05 -4.10 -9.31
N ALA A 70 -1.18 -4.66 -8.11
CA ALA A 70 -1.91 -4.00 -7.04
C ALA A 70 -1.24 -2.72 -6.53
N VAL A 71 0.10 -2.69 -6.43
CA VAL A 71 0.83 -1.45 -6.10
C VAL A 71 0.61 -0.37 -7.17
N ILE A 72 0.64 -0.74 -8.45
CA ILE A 72 0.43 0.22 -9.55
C ILE A 72 -1.03 0.71 -9.57
N VAL A 73 -2.00 -0.18 -9.44
CA VAL A 73 -3.44 0.16 -9.43
C VAL A 73 -3.75 1.06 -8.24
N SER A 74 -3.26 0.72 -7.04
CA SER A 74 -3.43 1.57 -5.86
C SER A 74 -2.77 2.94 -6.04
N ALA A 75 -1.54 3.00 -6.57
CA ALA A 75 -0.90 4.27 -6.88
C ALA A 75 -1.72 5.12 -7.84
N LEU A 76 -2.25 4.54 -8.92
CA LEU A 76 -3.10 5.25 -9.88
C LEU A 76 -4.39 5.77 -9.24
N ILE A 77 -5.05 4.96 -8.41
CA ILE A 77 -6.28 5.37 -7.69
C ILE A 77 -6.00 6.59 -6.82
N TRP A 78 -4.91 6.58 -6.05
CA TRP A 78 -4.59 7.69 -5.15
C TRP A 78 -4.08 8.92 -5.90
N LEU A 79 -3.31 8.74 -6.97
CA LEU A 79 -2.71 9.84 -7.74
C LEU A 79 -3.74 10.53 -8.64
N VAL A 80 -4.75 9.83 -9.14
CA VAL A 80 -5.84 10.40 -9.95
C VAL A 80 -7.04 10.79 -9.08
N GLY A 81 -7.42 9.95 -8.12
CA GLY A 81 -8.59 10.14 -7.28
C GLY A 81 -8.48 11.34 -6.34
N LEU A 82 -7.32 11.60 -5.76
CA LEU A 82 -7.11 12.78 -4.90
C LEU A 82 -7.28 14.12 -5.64
N PRO A 83 -6.57 14.38 -6.76
CA PRO A 83 -6.74 15.63 -7.49
C PRO A 83 -8.12 15.74 -8.14
N ALA A 84 -8.70 14.66 -8.67
CA ALA A 84 -10.06 14.69 -9.21
C ALA A 84 -11.11 15.05 -8.14
N GLY A 85 -11.01 14.44 -6.95
CA GLY A 85 -11.87 14.76 -5.82
C GLY A 85 -11.67 16.19 -5.32
N TYR A 86 -10.42 16.67 -5.29
CA TYR A 86 -10.13 18.06 -4.93
C TYR A 86 -10.76 19.04 -5.92
N LEU A 87 -10.57 18.83 -7.23
CA LEU A 87 -11.16 19.68 -8.29
C LEU A 87 -12.69 19.68 -8.27
N TYR A 88 -13.32 18.56 -7.93
CA TYR A 88 -14.77 18.47 -7.80
C TYR A 88 -15.30 19.24 -6.57
N LEU A 89 -14.56 19.21 -5.46
CA LEU A 89 -14.94 19.84 -4.18
C LEU A 89 -14.54 21.32 -4.07
N THR A 90 -13.54 21.77 -4.82
CA THR A 90 -13.21 23.18 -4.98
C THR A 90 -13.69 23.64 -6.35
N PRO A 91 -14.99 23.88 -6.51
CA PRO A 91 -15.45 24.44 -7.75
C PRO A 91 -14.92 25.88 -7.85
N LEU A 92 -14.15 26.11 -8.91
CA LEU A 92 -13.61 27.42 -9.27
C LEU A 92 -14.76 28.29 -9.80
N TRP A 93 -15.53 28.87 -8.88
CA TRP A 93 -16.44 29.99 -9.17
C TRP A 93 -16.23 31.12 -8.16
#